data_AF-A0A9W8IXQ5-F1
#
_entry.id   AF-A0A9W8IXQ5-F1
#
_cell.length_a   1.000
_cell.length_b   1.000
_cell.length_c   1.000
_cell.angle_alpha   90.00
_cell.angle_beta   90.00
_cell.angle_gamma   90.00
#
_symmetry.space_group_name_H-M   'P 1'
#
loop_
_entity.id
_entity.type
_entity.pdbx_description
1 polymer ?
#
loop_
_entity_poly.entity_id
_entity_poly.type
_entity_poly.pdbx_seq_one_letter_code
_entity_poly.pdbx_strand_id
1 'polypeptide(L)'
;MKALSVQFTSIDPVKVIEPRRDIWSDPVTTHRAMAIAVKPGTLSREDGAEVVLECKALLERHDIHDVEFVIREAECFSGVGPKFPEPAEFANAAVELRIPVSSTLGTAISSTNAPDAAGTRGFYVASEDDPPKLYFLTCRHVVFPSSSNVEQNADPPAGTLQCVKEGGLKKIKRLEDIVASYQREAAALEGKRWQKKLKETTRWELEDHQKKLEAFKKELDALDAWGDESNRLIGHVVYSPPITTCGSAPSDHDSNDNKFILDVCVCELDPTKLGANNFLGNVVDLGGDGDPYTLVKIISRHKLKRGINYDDMRLLKLEGFTPIDEMVNPTTTDVGGGDDYLRVGKRGGATGLTFGQGQ
;
A
#
# COMPACT_ATOMS: atom_id res chain seq x y z
N MET A 1 2.33 -40.52 25.31
CA MET A 1 1.83 -39.20 24.86
C MET A 1 2.01 -39.12 23.36
N LYS A 2 0.92 -38.87 22.63
CA LYS A 2 0.98 -38.54 21.20
C LYS A 2 1.39 -37.06 21.15
N ALA A 3 2.49 -36.73 20.46
CA ALA A 3 2.87 -35.35 20.30
C ALA A 3 1.91 -34.69 19.29
N LEU A 4 1.01 -33.84 19.77
CA LEU A 4 0.16 -33.02 18.92
C LEU A 4 0.99 -31.83 18.41
N SER A 5 1.23 -31.79 17.09
CA SER A 5 1.94 -30.69 16.44
C SER A 5 0.94 -29.58 16.08
N VAL A 6 0.72 -28.64 16.99
CA VAL A 6 -0.18 -27.49 16.77
C VAL A 6 0.54 -26.37 16.02
N GLN A 7 -0.04 -25.90 14.92
CA GLN A 7 0.46 -24.73 14.18
C GLN A 7 -0.16 -23.44 14.75
N PHE A 8 0.27 -23.06 15.96
CA PHE A 8 -0.16 -21.81 16.57
C PHE A 8 0.48 -20.59 15.87
N THR A 9 -0.28 -19.50 15.77
CA THR A 9 0.15 -18.21 15.19
C THR A 9 0.42 -17.17 16.26
N SER A 10 -0.32 -17.18 17.37
CA SER A 10 -0.02 -16.40 18.58
C SER A 10 -0.58 -17.06 19.84
N ILE A 11 -0.05 -16.69 21.01
CA ILE A 11 -0.56 -17.07 22.32
C ILE A 11 -0.49 -15.84 23.22
N ASP A 12 -1.64 -15.32 23.62
CA ASP A 12 -1.75 -14.02 24.28
C ASP A 12 -2.57 -14.13 25.58
N PRO A 13 -2.06 -13.64 26.72
CA PRO A 13 -2.88 -13.48 27.91
C PRO A 13 -3.86 -12.31 27.70
N VAL A 14 -5.15 -12.59 27.79
CA VAL A 14 -6.23 -11.61 27.60
C VAL A 14 -7.13 -11.55 28.82
N LYS A 15 -7.79 -10.39 28.98
CA LYS A 15 -8.83 -10.19 29.97
C LYS A 15 -10.17 -10.12 29.25
N VAL A 16 -11.03 -11.10 29.46
CA VAL A 16 -12.36 -11.14 28.86
C VAL A 16 -13.34 -10.47 29.81
N ILE A 17 -14.10 -9.52 29.29
CA ILE A 17 -15.10 -8.75 30.03
C ILE A 17 -16.46 -9.19 29.49
N GLU A 18 -17.27 -9.84 30.32
CA GLU A 18 -18.66 -10.12 29.93
C GLU A 18 -19.51 -8.86 30.14
N PRO A 19 -20.20 -8.37 29.08
CA PRO A 19 -21.09 -7.22 29.22
C PRO A 19 -22.30 -7.56 30.11
N ARG A 20 -22.81 -6.54 30.83
CA ARG A 20 -23.96 -6.67 31.75
C ARG A 20 -25.16 -7.32 31.07
N ARG A 21 -25.76 -8.32 31.70
CA ARG A 21 -27.05 -8.88 31.25
C ARG A 21 -28.26 -8.11 31.81
N ASP A 22 -28.11 -7.39 32.93
CA ASP A 22 -29.14 -6.53 33.53
C ASP A 22 -28.56 -5.42 34.45
N ILE A 23 -29.41 -4.45 34.85
CA ILE A 23 -29.03 -3.21 35.57
C ILE A 23 -28.96 -3.43 37.10
N TRP A 24 -29.38 -4.60 37.59
CA TRP A 24 -29.60 -4.86 39.02
C TRP A 24 -28.62 -5.87 39.65
N SER A 25 -27.63 -6.36 38.90
CA SER A 25 -26.62 -7.31 39.38
C SER A 25 -25.28 -6.62 39.75
N ASP A 26 -24.61 -7.19 40.77
CA ASP A 26 -23.26 -6.84 41.23
C ASP A 26 -22.18 -7.10 40.13
N PRO A 27 -20.97 -6.51 40.21
CA PRO A 27 -20.22 -6.01 39.05
C PRO A 27 -19.64 -7.07 38.11
N VAL A 28 -19.50 -6.64 36.85
CA VAL A 28 -18.74 -7.18 35.71
C VAL A 28 -17.76 -8.31 36.08
N THR A 29 -18.11 -9.55 35.75
CA THR A 29 -17.18 -10.68 35.85
C THR A 29 -16.06 -10.48 34.83
N THR A 30 -14.81 -10.50 35.31
CA THR A 30 -13.63 -10.44 34.45
C THR A 30 -12.89 -11.75 34.50
N HIS A 31 -12.77 -12.41 33.35
CA HIS A 31 -12.11 -13.70 33.21
C HIS A 31 -10.67 -13.47 32.72
N ARG A 32 -9.71 -14.19 33.29
CA ARG A 32 -8.36 -14.27 32.74
C ARG A 32 -8.37 -15.41 31.75
N ALA A 33 -8.04 -15.15 30.50
CA ALA A 33 -7.98 -16.19 29.48
C ALA A 33 -6.66 -16.16 28.74
N MET A 34 -6.24 -17.32 28.24
CA MET A 34 -5.19 -17.45 27.23
C MET A 34 -5.88 -17.59 25.87
N ALA A 35 -5.68 -16.60 25.00
CA ALA A 35 -6.13 -16.67 23.62
C ALA A 35 -5.03 -17.34 22.77
N ILE A 36 -5.36 -18.49 22.18
CA ILE A 36 -4.47 -19.23 21.29
C ILE A 36 -5.00 -19.06 19.87
N ALA A 37 -4.23 -18.38 19.03
CA ALA A 37 -4.51 -18.28 17.61
C ALA A 37 -3.86 -19.45 16.87
N VAL A 38 -4.60 -20.09 15.96
CA VAL A 38 -4.11 -21.19 15.11
C VAL A 38 -4.38 -20.89 13.65
N LYS A 39 -3.57 -21.46 12.74
CA LYS A 39 -3.84 -21.32 11.30
C LYS A 39 -5.21 -21.91 10.95
N PRO A 40 -6.02 -21.23 10.10
CA PRO A 40 -7.33 -21.76 9.69
C PRO A 40 -7.25 -23.17 9.10
N GLY A 41 -8.16 -24.04 9.52
CA GLY A 41 -8.27 -25.42 9.04
C GLY A 41 -7.16 -26.37 9.50
N THR A 42 -6.28 -25.95 10.42
CA THR A 42 -5.14 -26.77 10.86
C THR A 42 -5.36 -27.52 12.17
N LEU A 43 -6.43 -27.21 12.92
CA LEU A 43 -6.72 -27.85 14.21
C LEU A 43 -8.19 -28.25 14.27
N SER A 44 -8.46 -29.52 14.54
CA SER A 44 -9.82 -30.02 14.78
C SER A 44 -10.32 -29.57 16.16
N ARG A 45 -11.63 -29.62 16.37
CA ARG A 45 -12.21 -29.28 17.68
C ARG A 45 -11.75 -30.26 18.76
N GLU A 46 -11.66 -31.54 18.42
CA GLU A 46 -11.27 -32.62 19.31
C GLU A 46 -9.81 -32.48 19.74
N ASP A 47 -8.91 -32.26 18.77
CA ASP A 47 -7.49 -32.01 19.07
C ASP A 47 -7.31 -30.70 19.84
N GLY A 48 -8.10 -29.67 19.51
CA GLY A 48 -8.10 -28.40 20.26
C GLY A 48 -8.50 -28.55 21.72
N ALA A 49 -9.47 -29.40 22.03
CA ALA A 49 -9.83 -29.71 23.41
C ALA A 49 -8.70 -30.42 24.16
N GLU A 50 -7.99 -31.36 23.53
CA GLU A 50 -6.82 -32.03 24.11
C GLU A 50 -5.69 -31.03 24.41
N VAL A 51 -5.44 -30.09 23.49
CA VAL A 51 -4.46 -29.00 23.68
C VAL A 51 -4.81 -28.14 24.89
N VAL A 52 -6.08 -27.74 25.05
CA VAL A 52 -6.52 -26.94 26.21
C VAL A 52 -6.31 -27.70 27.53
N LEU A 53 -6.59 -29.00 27.56
CA LEU A 53 -6.39 -29.81 28.76
C LEU A 53 -4.90 -29.89 29.15
N GLU A 54 -4.01 -30.08 28.18
CA GLU A 54 -2.56 -30.10 28.40
C GLU A 54 -2.03 -28.72 28.85
N CYS A 55 -2.50 -27.64 28.24
CA CYS A 55 -2.16 -26.28 28.66
C CYS A 55 -2.63 -25.99 30.09
N LYS A 56 -3.85 -26.42 30.45
CA LYS A 56 -4.38 -26.27 31.80
C LYS A 56 -3.56 -27.06 32.82
N ALA A 57 -3.24 -28.32 32.53
CA ALA A 57 -2.38 -29.14 33.37
C ALA A 57 -0.96 -28.58 33.52
N LEU A 58 -0.45 -27.87 32.50
CA LEU A 58 0.80 -27.13 32.61
C LEU A 58 0.69 -25.95 33.58
N LEU A 59 -0.34 -25.11 33.47
CA LEU A 59 -0.54 -23.97 34.37
C LEU A 59 -0.74 -24.41 35.82
N GLU A 60 -1.53 -25.46 36.05
CA GLU A 60 -1.77 -26.02 37.38
C GLU A 60 -0.47 -26.53 38.04
N ARG A 61 0.44 -27.14 37.27
CA ARG A 61 1.77 -27.55 37.76
C ARG A 61 2.65 -26.39 38.22
N HIS A 62 2.35 -25.18 37.74
CA HIS A 62 3.03 -23.95 38.13
C HIS A 62 2.21 -23.11 39.13
N ASP A 63 1.19 -23.70 39.75
CA ASP A 63 0.31 -23.04 40.74
C ASP A 63 -0.46 -21.82 40.16
N ILE A 64 -0.69 -21.84 38.84
CA ILE A 64 -1.49 -20.83 38.13
C ILE A 64 -2.88 -21.43 37.89
N HIS A 65 -3.85 -20.93 38.65
CA HIS A 65 -5.25 -21.37 38.60
C HIS A 65 -6.14 -20.30 37.97
N ASP A 66 -7.40 -20.66 37.69
CA ASP A 66 -8.44 -19.71 37.25
C ASP A 66 -8.09 -18.99 35.93
N VAL A 67 -7.59 -19.76 34.96
CA VAL A 67 -7.29 -19.31 33.60
C VAL A 67 -8.14 -20.08 32.60
N GLU A 68 -8.95 -19.35 31.85
CA GLU A 68 -9.72 -19.88 30.73
C GLU A 68 -8.87 -19.96 29.46
N PHE A 69 -9.32 -20.74 28.48
CA PHE A 69 -8.63 -20.85 27.19
C PHE A 69 -9.62 -20.63 26.06
N VAL A 70 -9.19 -19.83 25.09
CA VAL A 70 -9.96 -19.58 23.87
C VAL A 70 -9.06 -19.91 22.70
N ILE A 71 -9.45 -20.91 21.90
CA ILE A 71 -8.79 -21.20 20.62
C ILE A 71 -9.59 -20.49 19.53
N ARG A 72 -8.89 -19.73 18.69
CA ARG A 72 -9.47 -19.09 17.49
C ARG A 72 -8.62 -19.36 16.27
N GLU A 73 -9.25 -19.49 15.12
CA GLU A 73 -8.52 -19.49 13.85
C GLU A 73 -8.15 -18.04 13.51
N ALA A 74 -6.87 -17.79 13.25
CA ALA A 74 -6.37 -16.50 12.81
C ALA A 74 -5.03 -16.63 12.07
N GLU A 75 -4.86 -15.82 11.03
CA GLU A 75 -3.58 -15.61 10.37
C GLU A 75 -2.88 -14.42 11.05
N CYS A 76 -1.69 -14.66 11.62
CA CYS A 76 -0.85 -13.59 12.14
C CYS A 76 0.19 -13.20 11.07
N PHE A 77 0.25 -11.92 10.76
CA PHE A 77 1.27 -11.35 9.90
C PHE A 77 2.32 -10.66 10.77
N SER A 78 3.60 -10.86 10.46
CA SER A 78 4.68 -10.08 11.06
C SER A 78 4.53 -8.63 10.64
N GLY A 79 4.24 -7.73 11.59
CA GLY A 79 4.28 -6.28 11.36
C GLY A 79 5.70 -5.72 11.21
N VAL A 80 6.74 -6.55 11.15
CA VAL A 80 8.14 -6.08 11.06
C VAL A 80 8.65 -6.12 9.62
N GLY A 81 7.83 -5.64 8.68
CA GLY A 81 8.32 -5.44 7.32
C GLY A 81 8.98 -4.07 7.14
N PRO A 82 9.70 -3.84 6.02
CA PRO A 82 10.34 -2.56 5.74
C PRO A 82 9.29 -1.45 5.70
N LYS A 83 9.68 -0.27 6.18
CA LYS A 83 8.95 0.99 5.96
C LYS A 83 8.98 1.34 4.48
N PHE A 84 7.94 2.01 3.99
CA PHE A 84 7.99 2.59 2.65
C PHE A 84 9.23 3.48 2.53
N PRO A 85 10.09 3.26 1.51
CA PRO A 85 11.25 4.08 1.31
C PRO A 85 10.80 5.49 0.93
N GLU A 86 11.62 6.47 1.33
CA GLU A 86 11.47 7.83 0.81
C GLU A 86 11.60 7.82 -0.72
N PRO A 87 10.86 8.71 -1.42
CA PRO A 87 11.04 8.88 -2.85
C PRO A 87 12.52 9.08 -3.17
N ALA A 88 13.00 8.39 -4.20
CA ALA A 88 14.38 8.54 -4.64
C ALA A 88 14.68 10.01 -4.99
N GLU A 89 15.96 10.38 -5.03
CA GLU A 89 16.35 11.72 -5.51
C GLU A 89 16.06 11.87 -7.01
N PHE A 90 15.74 13.09 -7.44
CA PHE A 90 15.29 13.41 -8.79
C PHE A 90 16.26 12.96 -9.90
N ALA A 91 17.57 12.98 -9.64
CA ALA A 91 18.60 12.66 -10.63
C ALA A 91 18.88 11.15 -10.79
N ASN A 92 18.12 10.27 -10.14
CA ASN A 92 18.40 8.83 -10.15
C ASN A 92 17.60 8.10 -11.25
N ALA A 93 18.28 7.45 -12.19
CA ALA A 93 17.64 6.66 -13.25
C ALA A 93 16.84 5.43 -12.72
N ALA A 94 17.03 5.05 -11.46
CA ALA A 94 16.31 3.96 -10.80
C ALA A 94 15.04 4.41 -10.03
N VAL A 95 14.64 5.69 -10.16
CA VAL A 95 13.44 6.26 -9.51
C VAL A 95 12.18 5.43 -9.72
N GLU A 96 11.92 4.98 -10.95
CA GLU A 96 10.74 4.20 -11.31
C GLU A 96 10.67 2.82 -10.62
N LEU A 97 11.77 2.38 -10.01
CA LEU A 97 11.84 1.12 -9.26
C LEU A 97 11.34 1.28 -7.82
N ARG A 98 11.45 2.48 -7.24
CA ARG A 98 10.92 2.76 -5.89
C ARG A 98 9.43 3.00 -5.88
N ILE A 99 8.88 3.57 -6.94
CA ILE A 99 7.47 3.99 -6.99
C ILE A 99 6.51 2.86 -6.54
N PRO A 100 6.64 1.60 -7.01
CA PRO A 100 5.74 0.51 -6.59
C PRO A 100 5.73 0.20 -5.09
N VAL A 101 6.82 0.50 -4.37
CA VAL A 101 6.97 0.28 -2.92
C VAL A 101 6.92 1.59 -2.12
N SER A 102 6.77 2.75 -2.77
CA SER A 102 6.75 4.04 -2.08
C SER A 102 5.41 4.29 -1.36
N SER A 103 5.32 5.37 -0.58
CA SER A 103 4.06 5.84 0.02
C SER A 103 3.24 6.74 -0.91
N THR A 104 3.69 7.04 -2.14
CA THR A 104 2.96 7.95 -3.03
C THR A 104 1.64 7.36 -3.52
N LEU A 105 0.75 8.24 -3.98
CA LEU A 105 -0.52 7.86 -4.58
C LEU A 105 -0.30 7.22 -5.96
N GLY A 106 -1.27 6.45 -6.45
CA GLY A 106 -1.19 5.89 -7.79
C GLY A 106 -0.42 4.56 -7.87
N THR A 107 -0.01 4.01 -6.73
CA THR A 107 0.73 2.73 -6.66
C THR A 107 -0.22 1.55 -6.76
N ALA A 108 0.22 0.49 -7.46
CA ALA A 108 -0.56 -0.73 -7.58
C ALA A 108 -0.69 -1.47 -6.23
N ILE A 109 -1.90 -1.90 -5.93
CA ILE A 109 -2.21 -2.76 -4.78
C ILE A 109 -3.09 -3.93 -5.22
N SER A 110 -3.07 -5.01 -4.44
CA SER A 110 -3.98 -6.14 -4.59
C SER A 110 -4.39 -6.69 -3.23
N SER A 111 -5.54 -7.37 -3.20
CA SER A 111 -5.96 -8.17 -2.05
C SER A 111 -5.13 -9.46 -2.01
N THR A 112 -4.76 -9.91 -0.82
CA THR A 112 -4.12 -11.24 -0.63
C THR A 112 -5.03 -12.38 -1.07
N ASN A 113 -6.36 -12.17 -1.02
CA ASN A 113 -7.36 -13.14 -1.46
C ASN A 113 -7.59 -13.13 -2.99
N ALA A 114 -7.12 -12.09 -3.68
CA ALA A 114 -7.24 -11.93 -5.12
C ALA A 114 -5.99 -11.25 -5.69
N PRO A 115 -4.81 -11.90 -5.63
CA PRO A 115 -3.53 -11.27 -5.98
C PRO A 115 -3.45 -10.82 -7.46
N ASP A 116 -4.23 -11.47 -8.32
CA ASP A 116 -4.31 -11.17 -9.75
C ASP A 116 -5.15 -9.91 -10.06
N ALA A 117 -6.09 -9.53 -9.19
CA ALA A 117 -6.84 -8.29 -9.30
C ALA A 117 -5.95 -7.11 -8.86
N ALA A 118 -5.76 -6.11 -9.73
CA ALA A 118 -5.03 -4.89 -9.39
C ALA A 118 -5.99 -3.74 -9.22
N GLY A 119 -5.77 -2.96 -8.18
CA GLY A 119 -6.24 -1.60 -8.12
C GLY A 119 -5.12 -0.64 -7.85
N THR A 120 -5.52 0.56 -7.48
CA THR A 120 -4.62 1.65 -7.18
C THR A 120 -4.89 2.12 -5.77
N ARG A 121 -3.81 2.37 -5.02
CA ARG A 121 -3.92 3.06 -3.74
C ARG A 121 -4.27 4.53 -4.01
N GLY A 122 -5.46 4.91 -3.56
CA GLY A 122 -5.96 6.26 -3.59
C GLY A 122 -5.41 7.10 -2.44
N PHE A 123 -6.05 8.24 -2.20
CA PHE A 123 -5.62 9.22 -1.21
C PHE A 123 -5.71 8.69 0.23
N TYR A 124 -4.90 9.30 1.09
CA TYR A 124 -4.87 9.08 2.52
C TYR A 124 -5.80 10.04 3.27
N VAL A 125 -6.37 9.52 4.35
CA VAL A 125 -7.07 10.28 5.39
C VAL A 125 -6.54 9.85 6.75
N ALA A 126 -6.56 10.76 7.73
CA ALA A 126 -6.16 10.46 9.10
C ALA A 126 -7.40 10.54 10.02
N SER A 127 -7.47 9.69 11.04
CA SER A 127 -8.45 9.88 12.12
C SER A 127 -8.09 11.06 13.02
N GLU A 128 -9.06 11.48 13.82
CA GLU A 128 -8.88 12.48 14.88
C GLU A 128 -8.33 11.85 16.18
N ASP A 129 -7.93 10.57 16.17
CA ASP A 129 -7.38 9.88 17.33
C ASP A 129 -6.01 10.45 17.75
N ASP A 130 -5.59 10.15 18.99
CA ASP A 130 -4.24 10.43 19.49
C ASP A 130 -3.54 9.14 19.95
N PRO A 131 -2.56 8.60 19.20
CA PRO A 131 -2.04 9.11 17.94
C PRO A 131 -2.99 8.85 16.75
N PRO A 132 -2.92 9.67 15.67
CA PRO A 132 -3.81 9.52 14.53
C PRO A 132 -3.52 8.24 13.77
N LYS A 133 -4.59 7.53 13.40
CA LYS A 133 -4.51 6.38 12.48
C LYS A 133 -4.56 6.86 11.04
N LEU A 134 -3.75 6.22 10.18
CA LEU A 134 -3.76 6.49 8.75
C LEU A 134 -4.61 5.47 8.01
N TYR A 135 -5.44 5.98 7.11
CA TYR A 135 -6.22 5.19 6.20
C TYR A 135 -5.89 5.58 4.77
N PHE A 136 -6.08 4.66 3.84
CA PHE A 136 -6.10 4.96 2.41
C PHE A 136 -7.36 4.40 1.78
N LEU A 137 -7.79 5.04 0.69
CA LEU A 137 -8.96 4.60 -0.05
C LEU A 137 -8.54 3.81 -1.30
N THR A 138 -9.38 2.85 -1.68
CA THR A 138 -9.33 2.21 -2.99
C THR A 138 -10.75 1.81 -3.41
N CYS A 139 -10.91 1.18 -4.57
CA CYS A 139 -12.21 0.71 -5.03
C CYS A 139 -12.55 -0.65 -4.38
N ARG A 140 -13.83 -0.86 -4.07
CA ARG A 140 -14.30 -2.13 -3.52
C ARG A 140 -14.08 -3.27 -4.49
N HIS A 141 -14.37 -3.06 -5.78
CA HIS A 141 -14.23 -4.13 -6.79
C HIS A 141 -12.79 -4.64 -6.93
N VAL A 142 -11.79 -3.86 -6.51
CA VAL A 142 -10.38 -4.28 -6.47
C VAL A 142 -10.15 -5.29 -5.35
N VAL A 143 -10.72 -5.03 -4.17
CA VAL A 143 -10.47 -5.82 -2.96
C VAL A 143 -11.38 -7.04 -2.90
N PHE A 144 -12.62 -6.88 -3.37
CA PHE A 144 -13.67 -7.88 -3.39
C PHE A 144 -14.20 -8.06 -4.83
N PRO A 145 -13.47 -8.78 -5.69
CA PRO A 145 -13.86 -8.97 -7.09
C PRO A 145 -15.06 -9.93 -7.25
N SER A 146 -15.43 -10.68 -6.22
CA SER A 146 -16.62 -11.55 -6.21
C SER A 146 -17.92 -10.76 -6.04
N SER A 147 -18.99 -11.20 -6.69
CA SER A 147 -20.32 -10.57 -6.73
C SER A 147 -21.08 -10.48 -5.40
N SER A 148 -20.48 -10.87 -4.27
CA SER A 148 -21.08 -10.67 -2.95
C SER A 148 -21.08 -9.17 -2.61
N ASN A 149 -22.19 -8.50 -2.90
CA ASN A 149 -22.38 -7.08 -2.64
C ASN A 149 -22.84 -6.80 -1.19
N VAL A 150 -22.21 -7.46 -0.22
CA VAL A 150 -22.51 -7.30 1.21
C VAL A 150 -21.56 -6.26 1.79
N GLU A 151 -22.08 -5.43 2.70
CA GLU A 151 -21.28 -4.49 3.47
C GLU A 151 -20.18 -5.22 4.25
N GLN A 152 -18.98 -4.67 4.23
CA GLN A 152 -17.85 -5.17 4.99
C GLN A 152 -17.53 -4.16 6.09
N ASN A 153 -17.95 -4.49 7.31
CA ASN A 153 -17.52 -3.83 8.55
C ASN A 153 -16.61 -4.82 9.24
N ALA A 154 -15.31 -4.57 9.18
CA ALA A 154 -14.36 -5.60 9.50
C ALA A 154 -14.09 -5.68 11.00
N ASP A 155 -14.82 -6.55 11.68
CA ASP A 155 -14.35 -7.21 12.90
C ASP A 155 -14.71 -8.71 12.81
N PRO A 156 -13.79 -9.60 12.34
CA PRO A 156 -12.35 -9.39 12.08
C PRO A 156 -12.02 -8.73 10.71
N PRO A 157 -10.75 -8.29 10.50
CA PRO A 157 -10.24 -7.66 9.26
C PRO A 157 -10.66 -8.39 7.97
N ALA A 158 -11.45 -7.72 7.13
CA ALA A 158 -11.96 -8.29 5.88
C ALA A 158 -10.98 -8.01 4.73
N GLY A 159 -9.98 -8.85 4.55
CA GLY A 159 -9.06 -8.76 3.40
C GLY A 159 -7.85 -7.87 3.66
N THR A 160 -6.68 -8.50 3.55
CA THR A 160 -5.38 -7.85 3.67
C THR A 160 -4.93 -7.34 2.31
N LEU A 161 -4.26 -6.20 2.29
CA LEU A 161 -3.76 -5.58 1.07
C LEU A 161 -2.25 -5.66 1.00
N GLN A 162 -1.75 -5.90 -0.20
CA GLN A 162 -0.33 -5.90 -0.51
C GLN A 162 0.01 -4.92 -1.64
N CYS A 163 1.20 -4.31 -1.55
CA CYS A 163 1.79 -3.54 -2.63
C CYS A 163 2.63 -4.45 -3.55
N VAL A 164 3.01 -3.94 -4.73
CA VAL A 164 3.91 -4.60 -5.69
C VAL A 164 3.35 -5.91 -6.28
N LYS A 165 3.03 -5.87 -7.57
CA LYS A 165 2.76 -7.08 -8.36
C LYS A 165 4.03 -7.74 -8.89
N GLU A 166 3.89 -8.94 -9.46
CA GLU A 166 4.96 -9.66 -10.15
C GLU A 166 5.74 -8.80 -11.17
N GLY A 167 5.05 -7.90 -11.88
CA GLY A 167 5.70 -6.95 -12.80
C GLY A 167 6.65 -5.96 -12.11
N GLY A 168 6.34 -5.54 -10.88
CA GLY A 168 7.23 -4.73 -10.04
C GLY A 168 8.42 -5.55 -9.53
N LEU A 169 8.20 -6.80 -9.14
CA LEU A 169 9.30 -7.71 -8.77
C LEU A 169 10.28 -7.95 -9.94
N LYS A 170 9.76 -8.10 -11.17
CA LYS A 170 10.59 -8.21 -12.39
C LYS A 170 11.47 -6.97 -12.60
N LYS A 171 10.98 -5.78 -12.23
CA LYS A 171 11.76 -4.54 -12.28
C LYS A 171 12.88 -4.52 -11.24
N ILE A 172 12.64 -5.01 -10.02
CA ILE A 172 13.67 -5.14 -8.98
C ILE A 172 14.77 -6.12 -9.42
N LYS A 173 14.40 -7.31 -9.93
CA LYS A 173 15.37 -8.27 -10.49
C LYS A 173 16.20 -7.69 -11.63
N ARG A 174 15.57 -6.89 -12.51
CA ARG A 174 16.29 -6.20 -13.58
C ARG A 174 17.34 -5.21 -13.04
N LEU A 175 17.12 -4.61 -11.87
CA LEU A 175 18.13 -3.76 -11.23
C LEU A 175 19.37 -4.56 -10.81
N GLU A 176 19.19 -5.77 -10.27
CA GLU A 176 20.29 -6.68 -9.93
C GLU A 176 21.16 -6.96 -11.17
N ASP A 177 20.52 -7.26 -12.30
CA ASP A 177 21.21 -7.48 -13.59
C ASP A 177 21.97 -6.24 -14.07
N ILE A 178 21.37 -5.06 -13.93
CA ILE A 178 22.01 -3.77 -14.28
C ILE A 178 23.24 -3.54 -13.40
N VAL A 179 23.11 -3.71 -12.08
CA VAL A 179 24.22 -3.59 -11.13
C VAL A 179 25.36 -4.54 -11.51
N ALA A 180 25.05 -5.80 -11.82
CA ALA A 180 26.04 -6.78 -12.26
C ALA A 180 26.70 -6.42 -13.61
N SER A 181 25.97 -5.79 -14.54
CA SER A 181 26.54 -5.28 -15.79
C SER A 181 27.54 -4.15 -15.54
N TYR A 182 27.13 -3.13 -14.79
CA TYR A 182 27.98 -1.97 -14.48
C TYR A 182 29.24 -2.37 -13.67
N GLN A 183 29.13 -3.36 -12.78
CA GLN A 183 30.30 -3.92 -12.09
C GLN A 183 31.32 -4.52 -13.05
N ARG A 184 30.87 -5.30 -14.04
CA ARG A 184 31.75 -5.91 -15.05
C ARG A 184 32.39 -4.85 -15.94
N GLU A 185 31.63 -3.83 -16.35
CA GLU A 185 32.13 -2.73 -17.18
C GLU A 185 33.18 -1.88 -16.44
N ALA A 186 32.91 -1.53 -15.17
CA ALA A 186 33.87 -0.80 -14.33
C ALA A 186 35.17 -1.60 -14.15
N ALA A 187 35.09 -2.90 -13.86
CA ALA A 187 36.27 -3.76 -13.73
C ALA A 187 37.08 -3.86 -15.05
N ALA A 188 36.40 -3.92 -16.20
CA ALA A 188 37.06 -3.92 -17.50
C ALA A 188 37.77 -2.58 -17.81
N LEU A 189 37.16 -1.46 -17.45
CA LEU A 189 37.76 -0.12 -17.57
C LEU A 189 38.98 0.03 -16.65
N GLU A 190 38.90 -0.46 -15.41
CA GLU A 190 40.04 -0.52 -14.50
C GLU A 190 41.18 -1.40 -15.02
N GLY A 191 40.88 -2.57 -15.61
CA GLY A 191 41.89 -3.41 -16.25
C GLY A 191 42.63 -2.70 -17.38
N LYS A 192 41.92 -1.93 -18.21
CA LYS A 192 42.51 -1.10 -19.29
C LYS A 192 43.36 0.04 -18.74
N ARG A 193 43.03 0.59 -17.56
CA ARG A 193 43.81 1.64 -16.88
C ARG A 193 45.21 1.19 -16.52
N TRP A 194 45.40 -0.07 -16.14
CA TRP A 194 46.72 -0.63 -15.84
C TRP A 194 47.54 -0.96 -17.10
N GLN A 195 46.89 -1.14 -18.25
CA GLN A 195 47.55 -1.57 -19.49
C GLN A 195 47.99 -0.41 -20.42
N LYS A 196 47.47 0.83 -20.28
CA LYS A 196 47.86 2.02 -21.08
C LYS A 196 47.76 3.34 -20.29
N LYS A 197 48.63 4.32 -20.57
CA LYS A 197 48.46 5.73 -20.16
C LYS A 197 47.09 6.23 -20.62
N LEU A 198 46.21 6.57 -19.69
CA LEU A 198 44.81 6.94 -19.97
C LEU A 198 44.70 8.19 -20.84
N LYS A 199 43.72 8.19 -21.76
CA LYS A 199 43.09 9.43 -22.24
C LYS A 199 42.09 9.91 -21.17
N GLU A 200 41.95 11.21 -20.98
CA GLU A 200 41.00 11.79 -19.99
C GLU A 200 39.57 11.27 -20.15
N THR A 201 39.15 10.96 -21.37
CA THR A 201 37.81 10.41 -21.67
C THR A 201 37.52 9.10 -20.92
N THR A 202 38.49 8.18 -20.85
CA THR A 202 38.33 6.89 -20.15
C THR A 202 38.27 7.07 -18.64
N ARG A 203 38.84 8.16 -18.10
CA ARG A 203 38.78 8.47 -16.67
C ARG A 203 37.39 8.95 -16.31
N TRP A 204 36.86 9.88 -17.10
CA TRP A 204 35.50 10.38 -16.94
C TRP A 204 34.46 9.26 -17.05
N GLU A 205 34.61 8.36 -18.03
CA GLU A 205 33.72 7.20 -18.19
C GLU A 205 33.74 6.29 -16.96
N LEU A 206 34.92 5.98 -16.40
CA LEU A 206 35.02 5.16 -15.20
C LEU A 206 34.38 5.85 -13.99
N GLU A 207 34.66 7.14 -13.78
CA GLU A 207 34.07 7.92 -12.69
C GLU A 207 32.53 7.99 -12.82
N ASP A 208 31.99 8.13 -14.03
CA ASP A 208 30.54 8.11 -14.30
C ASP A 208 29.91 6.74 -14.03
N HIS A 209 30.54 5.65 -14.47
CA HIS A 209 30.04 4.28 -14.23
C HIS A 209 30.08 3.94 -12.73
N GLN A 210 31.12 4.38 -12.01
CA GLN A 210 31.22 4.16 -10.56
C GLN A 210 30.11 4.91 -9.81
N LYS A 211 29.83 6.17 -10.17
CA LYS A 211 28.71 6.94 -9.59
C LYS A 211 27.36 6.29 -9.84
N LYS A 212 27.10 5.83 -11.08
CA LYS A 212 25.86 5.11 -11.43
C LYS A 212 25.75 3.81 -10.65
N LEU A 213 26.85 3.07 -10.53
CA LEU A 213 26.87 1.81 -9.79
C LEU A 213 26.57 2.01 -8.30
N GLU A 214 27.15 3.04 -7.69
CA GLU A 214 26.86 3.41 -6.29
C GLU A 214 25.39 3.77 -6.10
N ALA A 215 24.83 4.59 -7.01
CA ALA A 215 23.40 4.94 -7.00
C ALA A 215 22.52 3.69 -7.13
N PHE A 216 22.79 2.80 -8.09
CA PHE A 216 22.00 1.58 -8.28
C PHE A 216 22.12 0.58 -7.13
N LYS A 217 23.29 0.47 -6.48
CA LYS A 217 23.46 -0.35 -5.28
C LYS A 217 22.62 0.18 -4.12
N LYS A 218 22.65 1.49 -3.86
CA LYS A 218 21.80 2.12 -2.83
C LYS A 218 20.31 1.87 -3.08
N GLU A 219 19.89 1.87 -4.35
CA GLU A 219 18.52 1.52 -4.73
C GLU A 219 18.21 0.04 -4.51
N LEU A 220 19.14 -0.85 -4.86
CA LEU A 220 18.97 -2.28 -4.64
C LEU A 220 18.84 -2.59 -3.14
N ASP A 221 19.71 -2.04 -2.30
CA ASP A 221 19.67 -2.22 -0.84
C ASP A 221 18.33 -1.74 -0.25
N ALA A 222 17.78 -0.64 -0.78
CA ALA A 222 16.47 -0.12 -0.35
C ALA A 222 15.27 -0.99 -0.80
N LEU A 223 15.46 -1.81 -1.85
CA LEU A 223 14.42 -2.61 -2.49
C LEU A 223 14.51 -4.10 -2.17
N ASP A 224 15.66 -4.59 -1.70
CA ASP A 224 15.96 -6.01 -1.46
C ASP A 224 14.90 -6.69 -0.59
N ALA A 225 14.57 -6.06 0.55
CA ALA A 225 13.57 -6.57 1.49
C ALA A 225 12.17 -6.75 0.86
N TRP A 226 11.82 -6.00 -0.19
CA TRP A 226 10.51 -6.07 -0.84
C TRP A 226 10.36 -7.26 -1.79
N GLY A 227 11.43 -8.04 -1.99
CA GLY A 227 11.36 -9.35 -2.65
C GLY A 227 10.58 -10.39 -1.83
N ASP A 228 10.54 -10.24 -0.50
CA ASP A 228 9.73 -11.08 0.39
C ASP A 228 8.26 -10.67 0.34
N GLU A 229 7.36 -11.64 0.14
CA GLU A 229 5.94 -11.38 0.05
C GLU A 229 5.33 -10.84 1.34
N SER A 230 5.82 -11.31 2.50
CA SER A 230 5.34 -10.87 3.81
C SER A 230 5.64 -9.39 4.06
N ASN A 231 6.72 -8.88 3.46
CA ASN A 231 7.12 -7.48 3.55
C ASN A 231 6.21 -6.55 2.74
N ARG A 232 5.40 -7.09 1.82
CA ARG A 232 4.52 -6.32 0.95
C ARG A 232 3.14 -6.07 1.52
N LEU A 233 2.79 -6.66 2.66
CA LEU A 233 1.52 -6.40 3.34
C LEU A 233 1.51 -4.96 3.87
N ILE A 234 0.49 -4.18 3.53
CA ILE A 234 0.47 -2.74 3.83
C ILE A 234 -0.68 -2.31 4.72
N GLY A 235 -1.68 -3.16 4.95
CA GLY A 235 -2.87 -2.81 5.71
C GLY A 235 -4.03 -3.76 5.45
N HIS A 236 -5.20 -3.40 5.96
CA HIS A 236 -6.41 -4.20 5.86
C HIS A 236 -7.65 -3.33 5.71
N VAL A 237 -8.73 -3.89 5.16
CA VAL A 237 -10.01 -3.17 5.04
C VAL A 237 -10.66 -3.03 6.40
N VAL A 238 -11.15 -1.83 6.69
CA VAL A 238 -11.98 -1.54 7.87
C VAL A 238 -13.45 -1.28 7.51
N TYR A 239 -13.69 -0.72 6.32
CA TYR A 239 -15.02 -0.38 5.86
C TYR A 239 -15.14 -0.46 4.34
N SER A 240 -16.18 -1.13 3.83
CA SER A 240 -16.55 -1.08 2.42
C SER A 240 -18.05 -1.32 2.22
N PRO A 241 -18.83 -0.29 1.84
CA PRO A 241 -20.26 -0.45 1.59
C PRO A 241 -20.53 -1.22 0.30
N PRO A 242 -21.75 -1.77 0.11
CA PRO A 242 -22.17 -2.30 -1.18
C PRO A 242 -22.02 -1.27 -2.31
N ILE A 243 -21.62 -1.74 -3.49
CA ILE A 243 -21.63 -0.91 -4.70
C ILE A 243 -23.07 -0.48 -4.96
N THR A 244 -23.30 0.83 -4.97
CA THR A 244 -24.62 1.45 -5.14
C THR A 244 -24.51 2.68 -6.03
N THR A 245 -25.62 3.08 -6.64
CA THR A 245 -25.71 4.37 -7.34
C THR A 245 -26.16 5.45 -6.36
N CYS A 246 -25.41 6.54 -6.26
CA CYS A 246 -25.72 7.71 -5.44
C CYS A 246 -26.16 8.89 -6.31
N GLY A 247 -27.12 9.68 -5.84
CA GLY A 247 -27.73 10.81 -6.55
C GLY A 247 -29.25 10.77 -6.44
N SER A 248 -29.89 11.93 -6.25
CA SER A 248 -31.35 12.03 -6.13
C SER A 248 -32.03 11.78 -7.48
N ALA A 249 -33.14 11.05 -7.50
CA ALA A 249 -34.08 11.10 -8.62
C ALA A 249 -34.76 12.48 -8.67
N PRO A 250 -35.10 13.05 -9.83
CA PRO A 250 -35.71 14.36 -9.89
C PRO A 250 -37.21 14.20 -9.59
N SER A 251 -37.66 14.87 -8.54
CA SER A 251 -39.02 15.40 -8.55
C SER A 251 -39.03 16.60 -9.50
N ASP A 252 -39.70 16.41 -10.63
CA ASP A 252 -40.19 17.42 -11.57
C ASP A 252 -39.19 18.38 -12.23
N HIS A 253 -39.04 18.20 -13.55
CA HIS A 253 -38.67 19.23 -14.54
C HIS A 253 -37.43 20.10 -14.24
N ASP A 254 -36.24 19.50 -14.16
CA ASP A 254 -35.06 20.02 -14.85
C ASP A 254 -33.96 18.95 -14.95
N SER A 255 -33.34 18.87 -16.12
CA SER A 255 -32.57 17.72 -16.61
C SER A 255 -31.09 17.74 -16.19
N ASN A 256 -30.76 17.19 -15.02
CA ASN A 256 -29.40 16.67 -14.78
C ASN A 256 -29.35 15.62 -13.64
N ASP A 257 -29.77 14.40 -13.96
CA ASP A 257 -29.66 13.22 -13.09
C ASP A 257 -28.21 12.72 -13.03
N ASN A 258 -27.36 13.37 -12.24
CA ASN A 258 -26.00 12.89 -12.01
C ASN A 258 -26.04 11.72 -11.00
N LYS A 259 -26.07 10.50 -11.54
CA LYS A 259 -25.94 9.26 -10.78
C LYS A 259 -24.47 8.84 -10.75
N PHE A 260 -23.87 8.88 -9.56
CA PHE A 260 -22.51 8.40 -9.32
C PHE A 260 -22.54 6.96 -8.80
N ILE A 261 -21.43 6.23 -8.93
CA ILE A 261 -21.29 4.90 -8.32
C ILE A 261 -20.46 5.06 -7.05
N LEU A 262 -20.99 4.61 -5.92
CA LEU A 262 -20.23 4.46 -4.67
C LEU A 262 -19.50 3.13 -4.70
N ASP A 263 -18.21 3.19 -5.05
CA ASP A 263 -17.32 2.04 -5.12
C ASP A 263 -16.06 2.34 -4.32
N VAL A 264 -16.19 2.17 -3.01
CA VAL A 264 -15.17 2.60 -2.04
C VAL A 264 -14.82 1.49 -1.06
N CYS A 265 -13.55 1.44 -0.71
CA CYS A 265 -12.97 0.59 0.31
C CYS A 265 -12.00 1.43 1.14
N VAL A 266 -12.27 1.56 2.43
CA VAL A 266 -11.45 2.26 3.41
C VAL A 266 -10.56 1.24 4.09
N CYS A 267 -9.26 1.47 4.05
CA CYS A 267 -8.26 0.52 4.51
C CYS A 267 -7.38 1.18 5.57
N GLU A 268 -7.28 0.57 6.75
CA GLU A 268 -6.33 0.98 7.77
C GLU A 268 -4.93 0.58 7.32
N LEU A 269 -4.04 1.56 7.28
CA LEU A 269 -2.64 1.36 6.93
C LEU A 269 -1.89 0.78 8.13
N ASP A 270 -1.02 -0.20 7.89
CA ASP A 270 -0.15 -0.71 8.92
C ASP A 270 0.80 0.42 9.41
N PRO A 271 0.74 0.82 10.69
CA PRO A 271 1.53 1.92 11.23
C PRO A 271 3.05 1.66 11.20
N THR A 272 3.46 0.40 11.02
CA THR A 272 4.88 0.04 10.86
C THR A 272 5.41 0.41 9.48
N LYS A 273 4.54 0.55 8.47
CA LYS A 273 4.92 0.87 7.09
C LYS A 273 5.12 2.36 6.85
N LEU A 274 4.33 3.19 7.51
CA LEU A 274 4.33 4.63 7.32
C LEU A 274 4.08 5.31 8.67
N GLY A 275 5.05 6.12 9.09
CA GLY A 275 4.94 6.92 10.30
C GLY A 275 4.99 8.41 9.97
N ALA A 276 4.82 9.24 11.01
CA ALA A 276 4.85 10.70 10.88
C ALA A 276 6.14 11.23 10.20
N ASN A 277 7.27 10.55 10.39
CA ASN A 277 8.57 10.99 9.88
C ASN A 277 8.79 10.72 8.38
N ASN A 278 8.01 9.83 7.76
CA ASN A 278 8.14 9.47 6.33
C ASN A 278 6.82 9.58 5.56
N PHE A 279 5.80 10.21 6.15
CA PHE A 279 4.54 10.54 5.48
C PHE A 279 4.64 11.87 4.76
N LEU A 280 4.57 11.84 3.42
CA LEU A 280 4.64 13.03 2.57
C LEU A 280 3.27 13.67 2.31
N GLY A 281 2.20 13.08 2.85
CA GLY A 281 0.83 13.47 2.52
C GLY A 281 0.34 12.85 1.22
N ASN A 282 -0.72 13.43 0.67
CA ASN A 282 -1.31 13.06 -0.61
C ASN A 282 -0.45 13.56 -1.77
N VAL A 283 0.60 12.80 -2.11
CA VAL A 283 1.57 13.15 -3.15
C VAL A 283 1.57 12.11 -4.26
N VAL A 284 1.54 12.56 -5.52
CA VAL A 284 1.73 11.72 -6.71
C VAL A 284 3.19 11.86 -7.18
N ASP A 285 3.93 10.76 -7.26
CA ASP A 285 5.23 10.76 -7.97
C ASP A 285 4.96 10.83 -9.47
N LEU A 286 5.32 11.94 -10.11
CA LEU A 286 5.20 12.13 -11.56
C LEU A 286 6.20 11.27 -12.34
N GLY A 287 7.17 10.68 -11.65
CA GLY A 287 8.19 9.82 -12.21
C GLY A 287 9.22 10.61 -13.00
N GLY A 288 9.70 9.98 -14.07
CA GLY A 288 10.71 10.55 -14.97
C GLY A 288 12.00 9.75 -14.91
N ASP A 289 12.61 9.53 -16.07
CA ASP A 289 13.86 8.76 -16.22
C ASP A 289 15.09 9.53 -15.65
N GLY A 290 14.89 10.37 -14.64
CA GLY A 290 15.84 11.37 -14.16
C GLY A 290 15.92 12.62 -15.03
N ASP A 291 15.03 12.78 -16.01
CA ASP A 291 15.04 13.89 -16.96
C ASP A 291 13.94 14.96 -16.68
N PRO A 292 14.29 16.14 -16.15
CA PRO A 292 13.35 17.25 -15.96
C PRO A 292 12.75 17.77 -17.25
N TYR A 293 13.42 17.60 -18.39
CA TYR A 293 12.88 18.05 -19.67
C TYR A 293 11.66 17.21 -20.07
N THR A 294 11.65 15.92 -19.76
CA THR A 294 10.51 15.04 -20.05
C THR A 294 9.25 15.48 -19.30
N LEU A 295 9.36 15.79 -18.01
CA LEU A 295 8.24 16.26 -17.20
C LEU A 295 7.76 17.66 -17.65
N VAL A 296 8.68 18.60 -17.90
CA VAL A 296 8.33 19.92 -18.46
C VAL A 296 7.62 19.79 -19.80
N LYS A 297 8.05 18.85 -20.64
CA LYS A 297 7.41 18.59 -21.94
C LYS A 297 6.01 18.03 -21.77
N ILE A 298 5.77 17.16 -20.79
CA ILE A 298 4.43 16.64 -20.45
C ILE A 298 3.55 17.80 -19.96
N ILE A 299 4.00 18.57 -18.97
CA ILE A 299 3.29 19.73 -18.41
C ILE A 299 2.96 20.75 -19.51
N SER A 300 3.91 21.03 -20.39
CA SER A 300 3.76 21.98 -21.49
C SER A 300 2.80 21.48 -22.57
N ARG A 301 2.91 20.20 -22.97
CA ARG A 301 2.00 19.58 -23.95
C ARG A 301 0.55 19.58 -23.47
N HIS A 302 0.34 19.28 -22.19
CA HIS A 302 -0.99 19.23 -21.58
C HIS A 302 -1.44 20.59 -21.01
N LYS A 303 -0.67 21.66 -21.26
CA LYS A 303 -0.97 23.04 -20.84
C LYS A 303 -1.33 23.13 -19.35
N LEU A 304 -0.65 22.36 -18.50
CA LEU A 304 -0.88 22.29 -17.04
C LEU A 304 -0.28 23.48 -16.27
N LYS A 305 0.04 24.58 -16.96
CA LYS A 305 0.76 25.76 -16.42
C LYS A 305 0.07 26.46 -15.25
N ARG A 306 -1.21 26.15 -14.98
CA ARG A 306 -2.03 26.81 -13.95
C ARG A 306 -2.16 26.02 -12.63
N GLY A 307 -1.46 24.91 -12.44
CA GLY A 307 -1.60 24.12 -11.21
C GLY A 307 -0.42 23.24 -10.79
N ILE A 308 0.71 23.26 -11.52
CA ILE A 308 1.92 22.51 -11.14
C ILE A 308 3.04 23.53 -10.98
N ASN A 309 3.54 23.69 -9.74
CA ASN A 309 4.74 24.50 -9.51
C ASN A 309 5.94 23.78 -10.13
N TYR A 310 6.85 24.53 -10.76
CA TYR A 310 8.09 23.97 -11.27
C TYR A 310 8.98 23.41 -10.15
N ASP A 311 8.80 23.85 -8.90
CA ASP A 311 9.47 23.28 -7.74
C ASP A 311 8.93 21.88 -7.37
N ASP A 312 7.71 21.54 -7.78
CA ASP A 312 7.05 20.23 -7.58
C ASP A 312 7.42 19.23 -8.69
N MET A 313 8.56 19.45 -9.35
CA MET A 313 8.92 18.90 -10.65
C MET A 313 8.81 17.37 -10.76
N ARG A 314 8.78 16.66 -9.62
CA ARG A 314 8.48 15.23 -9.55
C ARG A 314 7.42 14.84 -8.55
N LEU A 315 7.36 15.47 -7.38
CA LEU A 315 6.39 15.11 -6.35
C LEU A 315 5.26 16.14 -6.35
N LEU A 316 4.14 15.78 -6.97
CA LEU A 316 2.98 16.65 -7.02
C LEU A 316 2.11 16.42 -5.79
N LYS A 317 2.12 17.39 -4.88
CA LYS A 317 1.22 17.40 -3.73
C LYS A 317 -0.20 17.75 -4.20
N LEU A 318 -1.17 16.94 -3.81
CA LEU A 318 -2.59 17.17 -4.08
C LEU A 318 -3.21 17.97 -2.94
N GLU A 319 -3.94 19.01 -3.28
CA GLU A 319 -4.63 19.89 -2.35
C GLU A 319 -6.04 20.21 -2.85
N GLY A 320 -6.99 20.30 -1.92
CA GLY A 320 -8.39 20.60 -2.22
C GLY A 320 -9.14 19.44 -2.89
N PHE A 321 -10.33 19.75 -3.38
CA PHE A 321 -11.23 18.82 -4.07
C PHE A 321 -11.90 19.57 -5.22
N THR A 322 -12.17 18.86 -6.33
CA THR A 322 -13.01 19.40 -7.40
C THR A 322 -14.48 19.31 -6.98
N PRO A 323 -15.21 20.44 -6.89
CA PRO A 323 -16.64 20.42 -6.60
C PRO A 323 -17.43 19.63 -7.64
N ILE A 324 -18.53 18.99 -7.25
CA ILE A 324 -19.41 18.25 -8.17
C ILE A 324 -19.88 19.16 -9.32
N ASP A 325 -20.25 20.40 -9.02
CA ASP A 325 -20.70 21.35 -10.03
C ASP A 325 -19.62 21.63 -11.10
N GLU A 326 -18.34 21.62 -10.73
CA GLU A 326 -17.21 21.77 -11.66
C GLU A 326 -16.93 20.47 -12.42
N MET A 327 -17.15 19.30 -11.80
CA MET A 327 -17.05 18.01 -12.50
C MET A 327 -18.11 17.90 -13.60
N VAL A 328 -19.31 18.43 -13.34
CA VAL A 328 -20.47 18.35 -14.25
C VAL A 328 -20.45 19.49 -15.26
N ASN A 329 -20.04 20.69 -14.83
CA ASN A 329 -19.96 21.89 -15.66
C ASN A 329 -18.52 22.43 -15.62
N PRO A 330 -17.59 21.78 -16.35
CA PRO A 330 -16.20 22.21 -16.38
C PRO A 330 -16.08 23.65 -16.87
N THR A 331 -15.27 24.45 -16.19
CA THR A 331 -15.04 25.87 -16.55
C THR A 331 -13.75 26.07 -17.36
N THR A 332 -12.99 25.01 -17.58
CA THR A 332 -11.75 25.04 -18.36
C THR A 332 -12.04 25.00 -19.86
N THR A 333 -11.84 26.15 -20.52
CA THR A 333 -11.94 26.30 -21.97
C THR A 333 -10.73 25.70 -22.69
N ASP A 334 -10.95 24.98 -23.79
CA ASP A 334 -9.87 24.64 -24.70
C ASP A 334 -9.37 25.91 -25.42
N VAL A 335 -8.06 26.08 -25.47
CA VAL A 335 -7.40 27.19 -26.18
C VAL A 335 -7.65 27.11 -27.70
N GLY A 336 -8.20 25.98 -28.19
CA GLY A 336 -8.57 25.75 -29.59
C GLY A 336 -10.04 26.01 -29.95
N GLY A 337 -10.88 26.46 -29.02
CA GLY A 337 -12.32 26.70 -29.30
C GLY A 337 -13.18 25.44 -29.36
N GLY A 338 -12.77 24.37 -28.69
CA GLY A 338 -13.59 23.18 -28.44
C GLY A 338 -14.39 23.27 -27.13
N ASP A 339 -15.21 22.25 -26.88
CA ASP A 339 -16.07 22.14 -25.70
C ASP A 339 -15.27 22.23 -24.39
N ASP A 340 -15.91 22.72 -23.33
CA ASP A 340 -15.33 22.79 -21.99
C ASP A 340 -15.17 21.38 -21.41
N TYR A 341 -14.01 21.09 -20.80
CA TYR A 341 -13.74 19.81 -20.15
C TYR A 341 -12.84 19.97 -18.94
N LEU A 342 -12.93 19.01 -18.00
CA LEU A 342 -12.00 18.95 -16.87
C LEU A 342 -10.71 18.27 -17.33
N ARG A 343 -9.54 18.86 -17.07
CA ARG A 343 -8.27 18.16 -17.31
C ARG A 343 -7.98 17.24 -16.14
N VAL A 344 -7.82 15.95 -16.42
CA VAL A 344 -7.54 14.95 -15.40
C VAL A 344 -6.20 14.26 -15.64
N GLY A 345 -5.51 13.96 -14.55
CA GLY A 345 -4.29 13.16 -14.54
C GLY A 345 -4.51 11.91 -13.71
N LYS A 346 -3.97 10.78 -14.16
CA LYS A 346 -3.91 9.55 -13.36
C LYS A 346 -2.52 8.94 -13.44
N ARG A 347 -2.06 8.38 -12.32
CA ARG A 347 -0.92 7.45 -12.31
C ARG A 347 -1.47 6.06 -12.03
N GLY A 348 -1.40 5.19 -13.04
CA GLY A 348 -1.79 3.79 -12.91
C GLY A 348 -0.55 2.90 -12.80
N GLY A 349 -0.63 1.81 -12.03
CA GLY A 349 0.49 0.88 -11.88
C GLY A 349 0.98 0.24 -13.19
N ALA A 350 0.09 0.09 -14.18
CA ALA A 350 0.42 -0.40 -15.52
C ALA A 350 0.71 0.72 -16.53
N THR A 351 -0.06 1.81 -16.49
CA THR A 351 -0.03 2.87 -17.50
C THR A 351 0.97 3.98 -17.19
N GLY A 352 1.53 4.02 -15.97
CA GLY A 352 2.27 5.17 -15.48
C GLY A 352 1.40 6.43 -15.41
N LEU A 353 2.04 7.59 -15.48
CA LEU A 353 1.38 8.89 -15.51
C LEU A 353 0.76 9.16 -16.88
N THR A 354 -0.54 9.45 -16.90
CA THR A 354 -1.31 9.78 -18.10
C THR A 354 -2.22 10.97 -17.83
N PHE A 355 -2.46 11.79 -18.85
CA PHE A 355 -3.37 12.93 -18.79
C PHE A 355 -4.44 12.79 -19.86
N GLY A 356 -5.65 13.25 -19.56
CA GLY A 356 -6.80 13.17 -20.44
C GLY A 356 -7.86 14.22 -20.12
N GLN A 357 -8.96 14.11 -20.84
CA GLN A 357 -10.18 14.89 -20.61
C GLN A 357 -11.09 14.08 -19.70
N GLY A 358 -11.55 14.69 -18.61
CA GLY A 358 -12.65 14.21 -17.79
C GLY A 358 -13.95 14.67 -18.43
N GLN A 359 -14.84 13.73 -18.68
CA GLN A 359 -16.21 13.93 -19.13
C GLN A 359 -17.17 13.48 -18.05
#